data_AF-A0A9K3GQ85-F1
#
_entry.id   AF-A0A9K3GQ85-F1
#
_cell.length_a   1.000
_cell.length_b   1.000
_cell.length_c   1.000
_cell.angle_alpha   90.00
_cell.angle_beta   90.00
_cell.angle_gamma   90.00
#
_symmetry.space_group_name_H-M   'P 1'
#
loop_
_entity.id
_entity.type
_entity.pdbx_description
1 polymer ?
#
loop_
_entity_poly.entity_id
_entity_poly.type
_entity_poly.pdbx_seq_one_letter_code
_entity_poly.pdbx_strand_id
1 'polypeptide(L)'
;GTTTIFDHHASPSALENSLSQIAKCTTEAGVRASLCYEVTDRNGPEELAAGIAENVRFAKEVAAMKDNETLHAMFGIHSCLTMPGPALALCAEAVKEALSPPPTYIYIYIY
;
A
#
# COMPACT_ATOMS: atom_id res chain seq x y z
N GLY A 1 -3.77 -23.15 8.26
CA GLY A 1 -5.13 -22.70 7.92
C GLY A 1 -5.28 -21.21 8.09
N THR A 2 -4.38 -20.42 7.49
CA THR A 2 -4.47 -18.95 7.49
C THR A 2 -5.44 -18.51 6.40
N THR A 3 -6.36 -17.61 6.71
CA THR A 3 -7.44 -17.20 5.78
C THR A 3 -7.40 -15.72 5.40
N THR A 4 -6.56 -14.92 6.07
CA THR A 4 -6.35 -13.49 5.80
C THR A 4 -4.86 -13.17 5.88
N ILE A 5 -4.36 -12.38 4.94
CA ILE A 5 -2.98 -11.88 4.90
C ILE A 5 -2.99 -10.36 4.97
N PHE A 6 -2.06 -9.78 5.74
CA PHE A 6 -1.69 -8.38 5.64
C PHE A 6 -0.28 -8.35 5.06
N ASP A 7 -0.10 -7.75 3.88
CA ASP A 7 1.20 -7.68 3.23
C ASP A 7 1.64 -6.22 3.12
N HIS A 8 2.67 -5.88 3.90
CA HIS A 8 3.38 -4.61 3.80
C HIS A 8 4.55 -4.80 2.84
N HIS A 9 4.23 -4.67 1.55
CA HIS A 9 5.10 -5.12 0.50
C HIS A 9 6.23 -4.14 0.23
N ALA A 10 7.47 -4.61 0.24
CA ALA A 10 8.65 -3.83 -0.11
C ALA A 10 9.44 -4.56 -1.20
N SER A 11 9.46 -4.03 -2.42
CA SER A 11 10.22 -4.58 -3.55
C SER A 11 10.64 -3.48 -4.52
N PRO A 12 11.70 -2.71 -4.20
CA PRO A 12 12.09 -1.53 -4.97
C PRO A 12 12.41 -1.83 -6.44
N SER A 13 12.96 -3.02 -6.72
CA SER A 13 13.26 -3.46 -8.10
C SER A 13 12.03 -3.94 -8.90
N ALA A 14 10.86 -3.99 -8.28
CA ALA A 14 9.63 -4.48 -8.88
C ALA A 14 8.40 -3.69 -8.40
N LEU A 15 8.55 -2.39 -8.16
CA LEU A 15 7.53 -1.53 -7.54
C LEU A 15 6.27 -1.38 -8.38
N GLU A 16 6.42 -1.12 -9.68
CA GLU A 16 5.29 -0.80 -10.56
C GLU A 16 4.32 -2.00 -10.69
N ASN A 17 3.03 -1.78 -10.40
CA ASN A 17 1.97 -2.79 -10.43
C ASN A 17 2.19 -4.01 -9.52
N SER A 18 3.13 -3.95 -8.57
CA SER A 18 3.45 -5.07 -7.68
C SER A 18 2.22 -5.52 -6.90
N LEU A 19 1.41 -4.57 -6.42
CA LEU A 19 0.24 -4.85 -5.59
C LEU A 19 -0.85 -5.58 -6.37
N SER A 20 -1.04 -5.27 -7.65
CA SER A 20 -2.01 -5.97 -8.50
C SER A 20 -1.58 -7.41 -8.79
N GLN A 21 -0.28 -7.67 -8.92
CA GLN A 21 0.23 -9.05 -9.07
C GLN A 21 -0.02 -9.87 -7.79
N ILE A 22 0.25 -9.29 -6.62
CA ILE A 22 0.00 -9.95 -5.34
C ILE A 22 -1.51 -10.15 -5.13
N ALA A 23 -2.32 -9.14 -5.43
CA ALA A 23 -3.77 -9.21 -5.36
C ALA A 23 -4.30 -10.39 -6.17
N LYS A 24 -3.87 -10.51 -7.44
CA LYS A 24 -4.22 -11.65 -8.31
C LYS A 24 -3.87 -12.99 -7.65
N CYS A 25 -2.65 -13.15 -7.14
CA CYS A 25 -2.24 -14.39 -6.47
C CYS A 25 -3.09 -14.70 -5.23
N THR A 26 -3.40 -13.70 -4.40
CA THR A 26 -4.22 -13.90 -3.19
C THR A 26 -5.67 -14.25 -3.52
N THR A 27 -6.24 -13.64 -4.57
CA THR A 27 -7.56 -13.98 -5.09
C THR A 27 -7.60 -15.40 -5.64
N GLU A 28 -6.62 -15.79 -6.46
CA GLU A 28 -6.51 -17.16 -7.00
C GLU A 28 -6.35 -18.21 -5.90
N ALA A 29 -5.62 -17.88 -4.83
CA ALA A 29 -5.46 -18.73 -3.66
C ALA A 29 -6.72 -18.80 -2.76
N GLY A 30 -7.73 -17.96 -3.01
CA GLY A 30 -8.95 -17.90 -2.22
C GLY A 30 -8.75 -17.36 -0.80
N VAL A 31 -7.71 -16.55 -0.57
CA VAL A 31 -7.43 -15.92 0.72
C VAL A 31 -7.80 -14.44 0.68
N ARG A 32 -8.22 -13.89 1.82
CA ARG A 32 -8.41 -12.44 1.94
C ARG A 32 -7.06 -11.77 2.10
N ALA A 33 -6.90 -10.58 1.53
CA ALA A 33 -5.67 -9.82 1.65
C ALA A 33 -5.92 -8.33 1.86
N SER A 34 -5.14 -7.73 2.74
CA SER A 34 -4.97 -6.28 2.85
C SER A 34 -3.55 -5.95 2.41
N LEU A 35 -3.41 -5.20 1.33
CA LEU A 35 -2.12 -4.99 0.67
C LEU A 35 -1.75 -3.51 0.67
N CYS A 36 -0.47 -3.21 0.89
CA CYS A 36 0.11 -1.89 0.66
C CYS A 36 1.56 -1.99 0.22
N TYR A 37 2.05 -0.93 -0.42
CA TYR A 37 3.46 -0.77 -0.71
C TYR A 37 4.13 0.03 0.41
N GLU A 38 5.30 -0.40 0.87
CA GLU A 38 6.10 0.31 1.87
C GLU A 38 6.74 1.56 1.23
N VAL A 39 6.20 2.74 1.56
CA VAL A 39 6.79 4.01 1.12
C VAL A 39 8.03 4.32 1.96
N THR A 40 9.15 4.60 1.28
CA THR A 40 10.43 4.93 1.90
C THR A 40 11.15 6.04 1.15
N ASP A 41 12.00 6.79 1.84
CA ASP A 41 12.88 7.83 1.28
C ASP A 41 14.35 7.36 1.16
N ARG A 42 14.65 6.11 1.56
CA ARG A 42 16.00 5.53 1.61
C ARG A 42 16.73 5.55 0.27
N ASN A 43 16.00 5.38 -0.83
CA ASN A 43 16.53 5.28 -2.18
C ASN A 43 16.30 6.57 -3.00
N GLY A 44 15.93 7.66 -2.31
CA GLY A 44 15.75 8.97 -2.92
C GLY A 44 14.29 9.32 -3.26
N PRO A 45 14.08 10.55 -3.75
CA PRO A 45 12.74 11.12 -3.94
C PRO A 45 11.93 10.44 -5.06
N GLU A 46 12.61 9.83 -6.04
CA GLU A 46 11.95 9.11 -7.13
C GLU A 46 11.25 7.85 -6.63
N GLU A 47 11.91 7.05 -5.79
CA GLU A 47 11.30 5.86 -5.19
C GLU A 47 10.20 6.23 -4.20
N LEU A 48 10.40 7.30 -3.41
CA LEU A 48 9.36 7.83 -2.53
C LEU A 48 8.08 8.15 -3.32
N ALA A 49 8.22 8.92 -4.41
CA ALA A 49 7.09 9.31 -5.25
C ALA A 49 6.45 8.09 -5.93
N ALA A 50 7.25 7.14 -6.41
CA ALA A 50 6.76 5.92 -7.04
C ALA A 50 5.97 5.05 -6.04
N GLY A 51 6.47 4.86 -4.81
CA GLY A 51 5.78 4.08 -3.79
C GLY A 51 4.46 4.70 -3.36
N ILE A 52 4.40 6.04 -3.27
CA ILE A 52 3.14 6.77 -3.05
C ILE A 52 2.18 6.52 -4.21
N ALA A 53 2.66 6.68 -5.45
CA ALA A 53 1.85 6.52 -6.64
C ALA A 53 1.28 5.09 -6.77
N GLU A 54 2.05 4.06 -6.44
CA GLU A 54 1.59 2.66 -6.48
C GLU A 54 0.49 2.41 -5.44
N ASN A 55 0.63 2.92 -4.20
CA ASN A 55 -0.44 2.82 -3.20
C ASN A 55 -1.73 3.51 -3.66
N VAL A 56 -1.62 4.73 -4.22
CA VAL A 56 -2.79 5.50 -4.72
C VAL A 56 -3.44 4.77 -5.89
N ARG A 57 -2.64 4.29 -6.85
CA ARG A 57 -3.11 3.54 -8.02
C ARG A 57 -3.86 2.28 -7.59
N PHE A 58 -3.26 1.47 -6.71
CA PHE A 58 -3.86 0.23 -6.23
C PHE A 58 -5.12 0.49 -5.41
N ALA A 59 -5.14 1.51 -4.55
CA ALA A 59 -6.35 1.88 -3.82
C ALA A 59 -7.52 2.24 -4.74
N LYS A 60 -7.26 3.01 -5.81
CA LYS A 60 -8.26 3.33 -6.84
C LYS A 60 -8.71 2.08 -7.60
N GLU A 61 -7.79 1.17 -7.91
CA GLU A 61 -8.11 -0.11 -8.55
C GLU A 61 -9.07 -0.95 -7.68
N VAL A 62 -8.72 -1.16 -6.41
CA VAL A 62 -9.54 -1.91 -5.44
C VAL A 62 -10.91 -1.27 -5.25
N ALA A 63 -10.98 0.06 -5.16
CA ALA A 63 -12.24 0.80 -5.02
C ALA A 63 -13.14 0.70 -6.26
N ALA A 64 -12.58 0.48 -7.44
CA ALA A 64 -13.32 0.32 -8.68
C ALA A 64 -13.82 -1.12 -8.91
N MET A 65 -13.35 -2.10 -8.13
CA MET A 65 -13.79 -3.50 -8.25
C MET A 65 -15.25 -3.66 -7.81
N LYS A 66 -16.04 -4.35 -8.64
CA LYS A 66 -17.39 -4.78 -8.27
C LYS A 66 -17.30 -6.10 -7.51
N ASP A 67 -18.15 -6.26 -6.49
CA ASP A 67 -18.28 -7.50 -5.70
C ASP A 67 -16.98 -7.97 -5.02
N ASN A 68 -16.10 -7.03 -4.65
CA ASN A 68 -14.86 -7.32 -3.92
C ASN A 68 -15.09 -7.33 -2.40
N GLU A 69 -15.07 -8.52 -1.79
CA GLU A 69 -15.13 -8.70 -0.32
C GLU A 69 -13.80 -9.17 0.29
N THR A 70 -12.80 -9.47 -0.55
CA THR A 70 -11.60 -10.20 -0.14
C THR A 70 -10.32 -9.40 -0.21
N LEU A 71 -10.29 -8.33 -1.01
CA LEU A 71 -9.13 -7.44 -1.16
C LEU A 71 -9.40 -6.08 -0.53
N HIS A 72 -8.44 -5.61 0.26
CA HIS A 72 -8.45 -4.26 0.83
C HIS A 72 -7.13 -3.56 0.50
N ALA A 73 -7.21 -2.29 0.11
CA ALA A 73 -6.02 -1.46 -0.03
C ALA A 73 -5.69 -0.76 1.29
N MET A 74 -4.41 -0.78 1.65
CA MET A 74 -3.84 -0.05 2.77
C MET A 74 -2.83 0.98 2.24
N PHE A 75 -2.28 1.81 3.14
CA PHE A 75 -1.15 2.68 2.82
C PHE A 75 0.00 2.41 3.78
N GLY A 76 1.13 1.96 3.22
CA GLY A 76 2.30 1.54 3.98
C GLY A 76 3.34 2.64 4.07
N ILE A 77 3.89 2.90 5.25
CA ILE A 77 5.05 3.77 5.43
C ILE A 77 6.14 3.00 6.17
N HIS A 78 7.38 3.17 5.73
CA HIS A 78 8.52 2.48 6.32
C HIS A 78 8.62 2.75 7.82
N SER A 79 8.80 4.01 8.22
CA SER A 79 8.75 4.43 9.62
C SER A 79 8.56 5.94 9.75
N CYS A 80 7.63 6.37 10.61
CA CYS A 80 7.42 7.80 10.90
C CYS A 80 8.55 8.42 11.74
N LEU A 81 9.44 7.60 12.31
CA LEU A 81 10.61 8.06 13.08
C LEU A 81 11.79 8.43 12.17
N THR A 82 11.87 7.80 10.99
CA THR A 82 13.02 7.98 10.08
C THR A 82 12.68 8.83 8.86
N MET A 83 11.41 8.90 8.47
CA MET A 83 10.98 9.71 7.34
C MET A 83 10.85 11.20 7.72
N PRO A 84 11.37 12.13 6.91
CA PRO A 84 11.30 13.55 7.17
C PRO A 84 9.86 14.07 7.04
N GLY A 85 9.52 15.12 7.79
CA GLY A 85 8.18 15.72 7.81
C GLY A 85 7.56 16.02 6.44
N PRO A 86 8.31 16.57 5.46
CA PRO A 86 7.80 16.75 4.10
C PRO A 86 7.36 15.44 3.42
N ALA A 87 8.11 14.34 3.58
CA ALA A 87 7.73 13.05 3.02
C ALA A 87 6.47 12.50 3.69
N LEU A 88 6.35 12.62 5.01
CA LEU A 88 5.15 12.24 5.75
C LEU A 88 3.92 13.06 5.33
N ALA A 89 4.09 14.35 5.04
CA ALA A 89 3.00 15.20 4.55
C ALA A 89 2.50 14.74 3.17
N LEU A 90 3.40 14.36 2.26
CA LEU A 90 3.02 13.80 0.95
C LEU A 90 2.22 12.51 1.12
N CYS A 91 2.66 11.61 2.00
CA CYS A 91 1.93 10.38 2.33
C CYS A 91 0.52 10.69 2.88
N ALA A 92 0.41 11.66 3.79
CA ALA A 92 -0.86 12.04 4.39
C ALA A 92 -1.86 12.58 3.36
N GLU A 93 -1.41 13.40 2.40
CA GLU A 93 -2.27 13.90 1.33
C GLU A 93 -2.69 12.78 0.37
N ALA A 94 -1.77 11.89 0.01
CA ALA A 94 -2.07 10.74 -0.84
C ALA A 94 -3.13 9.81 -0.21
N VAL A 95 -3.05 9.58 1.11
CA VAL A 95 -4.04 8.81 1.86
C VAL A 95 -5.43 9.47 1.77
N LYS A 96 -5.52 10.79 1.97
CA LYS A 96 -6.81 11.51 1.90
C LYS A 96 -7.44 11.43 0.51
N GLU A 97 -6.62 11.47 -0.54
CA GLU A 97 -7.07 11.37 -1.93
C GLU A 97 -7.58 9.96 -2.25
N ALA A 98 -6.83 8.93 -1.86
CA ALA A 98 -7.02 7.58 -2.37
C ALA A 98 -8.01 6.74 -1.55
N LEU A 99 -8.24 7.08 -0.28
CA LEU A 99 -8.95 6.24 0.67
C LEU A 99 -10.11 7.03 1.33
N SER A 100 -11.33 6.94 0.78
CA SER A 100 -12.55 7.54 1.37
C SER A 100 -13.82 6.63 1.19
N PRO A 101 -14.62 6.31 2.25
CA PRO A 101 -14.42 6.54 3.68
C PRO A 101 -14.03 5.23 4.39
N PRO A 102 -12.75 4.93 4.67
CA PRO A 102 -12.40 3.65 5.25
C PRO A 102 -11.64 3.83 6.58
N PRO A 103 -11.55 2.76 7.38
CA PRO A 103 -10.57 2.69 8.45
C PRO A 103 -9.19 2.66 7.81
N THR A 104 -8.53 3.81 7.75
CA THR A 104 -7.16 3.92 7.26
C THR A 104 -6.22 3.35 8.31
N TYR A 105 -5.70 2.14 8.08
CA TYR A 105 -4.60 1.60 8.88
C TYR A 105 -3.29 1.98 8.21
N ILE A 106 -2.64 3.02 8.73
CA ILE A 106 -1.23 3.30 8.44
C ILE A 106 -0.43 2.24 9.18
N TYR A 107 0.15 1.29 8.45
CA TYR A 107 1.04 0.31 9.04
C TYR A 107 2.45 0.91 9.10
N ILE A 108 2.97 1.04 10.31
CA ILE A 108 4.29 1.60 10.60
C ILE A 108 5.15 0.43 11.07
N TYR A 109 6.19 0.10 10.31
CA TYR A 109 7.16 -0.88 10.76
C TYR A 109 8.21 -0.17 11.63
N ILE A 110 8.37 -0.60 12.88
CA ILE A 110 9.40 -0.08 13.78
C ILE A 110 10.37 -1.25 14.02
N TYR A 111 11.62 -1.10 13.56
CA TYR A 111 12.76 -1.86 14.11
C TYR A 111 13.36 -1.08 15.27
#